data_AF-A0A4Q6DX04-F1
#
_entry.id   AF-A0A4Q6DX04-F1
#
_cell.length_a   1.000
_cell.length_b   1.000
_cell.length_c   1.000
_cell.angle_alpha   90.00
_cell.angle_beta   90.00
_cell.angle_gamma   90.00
#
_symmetry.space_group_name_H-M   'P 1'
#
loop_
_entity.id
_entity.type
_entity.pdbx_description
1 polymer ?
#
loop_
_entity_poly.entity_id
_entity_poly.type
_entity_poly.pdbx_seq_one_letter_code
_entity_poly.pdbx_strand_id
1 'polypeptide(L)'
;MQKYDYPNTPQSNIIIDLQYGGEVITSWIEVINNYEIKGYRLSKTAAGNRHSYFHTKFSKPFKTYGIAVDDNIQQGKRAEGKNIKMYVQFDNPGEVLVKTGLSHVSTDGALKNLQSEIPDFDFKKIHKAARTAWLNELAKIDVEGSVPSKADESAFAANGNNNRPIKKTVTPDLAALKLKSFYTALYHTMLTPTIGSDIDGQYRIIDNKLSTAQGFTYYDVSGFNSEYDAKYQLLTLTDPIRTAEMIKSYLASESTDTAGYIIPFIADALTKGIKEFDTIQAYNKIKALVNSNTGGREGYRKNGFVSSVVPGAVNKTLRYAYQDWCIAQMAKTLNNNSDQIEYLVRAQNWKNLHNKQSNIKIPVKDDWLVPYDISTVAEYSGGKEKLEARLDEVFFGEPTDAAKFKGKYDEANVFANYMPYLYSFTSAPQKTQQAISRIINSYTTTPGGLQANDSRGQQSAWYVLSSLGIYNIAPGQPLYNIGLPQFNKAVINFDNDKTFTITNAGAVLSRNNLYIQGLNLDKNGYDKLYINYQDTMKGGDLEIFTGTLPNKLVMQALEKPVLKVTAVALKR
;
A
#
# COMPACT_ATOMS: atom_id res chain seq x y z
N MET A 1 -17.07 16.44 -9.39
CA MET A 1 -18.26 17.31 -9.52
C MET A 1 -18.87 17.49 -8.15
N GLN A 2 -19.41 18.67 -7.87
CA GLN A 2 -20.10 19.01 -6.63
C GLN A 2 -21.54 19.40 -6.96
N LYS A 3 -22.47 19.13 -6.04
CA LYS A 3 -23.86 19.55 -6.11
C LYS A 3 -24.23 20.31 -4.85
N TYR A 4 -24.70 21.54 -5.01
CA TYR A 4 -25.15 22.41 -3.94
C TYR A 4 -26.64 22.67 -4.09
N ASP A 5 -27.42 22.32 -3.06
CA ASP A 5 -28.85 22.61 -2.98
C ASP A 5 -29.05 23.80 -2.05
N TYR A 6 -29.45 24.95 -2.60
CA TYR A 6 -29.71 26.16 -1.83
C TYR A 6 -31.20 26.31 -1.51
N PRO A 7 -31.55 26.83 -0.32
CA PRO A 7 -32.89 27.35 -0.08
C PRO A 7 -33.16 28.55 -1.00
N ASN A 8 -34.42 28.97 -1.09
CA ASN A 8 -34.79 30.18 -1.82
C ASN A 8 -34.23 31.41 -1.08
N THR A 9 -33.06 31.90 -1.51
CA THR A 9 -32.40 33.09 -0.97
C THR A 9 -31.75 33.90 -2.08
N PRO A 10 -31.84 35.24 -2.05
CA PRO A 10 -31.19 36.12 -3.03
C PRO A 10 -29.66 36.15 -2.92
N GLN A 11 -29.10 35.55 -1.87
CA GLN A 11 -27.66 35.50 -1.61
C GLN A 11 -27.22 34.07 -1.29
N SER A 12 -26.88 33.31 -2.34
CA SER A 12 -26.30 31.97 -2.24
C SER A 12 -24.84 31.99 -2.66
N ASN A 13 -23.91 31.68 -1.75
CA ASN A 13 -22.47 31.81 -2.01
C ASN A 13 -21.76 30.46 -2.09
N ILE A 14 -20.81 30.35 -3.03
CA ILE A 14 -19.76 29.34 -3.01
C ILE A 14 -18.43 30.06 -2.76
N ILE A 15 -17.67 29.59 -1.76
CA ILE A 15 -16.37 30.15 -1.39
C ILE A 15 -15.26 29.25 -1.92
N ILE A 16 -14.25 29.87 -2.54
CA ILE A 16 -13.01 29.24 -2.98
C ILE A 16 -11.89 29.83 -2.13
N ASP A 17 -11.19 28.99 -1.36
CA ASP A 17 -10.11 29.39 -0.48
C ASP A 17 -8.78 28.77 -0.96
N LEU A 18 -7.87 29.62 -1.45
CA LEU A 18 -6.53 29.19 -1.89
C LEU A 18 -5.48 29.27 -0.75
N GLN A 19 -5.82 29.85 0.40
CA GLN A 19 -4.98 29.91 1.59
C GLN A 19 -5.00 28.57 2.36
N TYR A 20 -6.17 27.95 2.48
CA TYR A 20 -6.38 26.75 3.32
C TYR A 20 -5.48 25.56 2.92
N GLY A 21 -5.00 24.77 3.89
CA GLY A 21 -4.40 23.45 3.62
C GLY A 21 -2.88 23.39 3.40
N GLY A 22 -2.13 24.39 3.87
CA GLY A 22 -0.65 24.37 3.90
C GLY A 22 0.00 25.71 3.59
N GLU A 23 1.34 25.77 3.68
CA GLU A 23 2.12 26.98 3.36
C GLU A 23 1.98 27.34 1.87
N VAL A 24 1.47 28.54 1.60
CA VAL A 24 1.30 29.08 0.24
C VAL A 24 2.51 29.94 -0.12
N ILE A 25 3.16 29.61 -1.24
CA ILE A 25 4.25 30.41 -1.79
C ILE A 25 3.68 31.55 -2.63
N THR A 26 2.79 31.21 -3.55
CA THR A 26 1.97 32.16 -4.33
C THR A 26 0.70 31.45 -4.80
N SER A 27 -0.36 32.21 -5.08
CA SER A 27 -1.60 31.72 -5.65
C SER A 27 -2.28 32.84 -6.42
N TRP A 28 -3.08 32.49 -7.43
CA TRP A 28 -3.90 33.46 -8.14
C TRP A 28 -5.22 32.83 -8.59
N ILE A 29 -6.23 33.67 -8.77
CA ILE A 29 -7.55 33.29 -9.28
C ILE A 29 -8.01 34.33 -10.30
N GLU A 30 -8.68 33.87 -11.35
CA GLU A 30 -9.16 34.69 -12.46
C GLU A 30 -10.60 34.30 -12.84
N VAL A 31 -11.45 35.31 -13.00
CA VAL A 31 -12.81 35.20 -13.53
C VAL A 31 -12.77 35.34 -15.04
N ILE A 32 -13.18 34.28 -15.74
CA ILE A 32 -13.27 34.27 -17.21
C ILE A 32 -14.59 34.90 -17.66
N ASN A 33 -15.69 34.40 -17.11
CA ASN A 33 -17.04 34.88 -17.32
C ASN A 33 -17.93 34.45 -16.14
N ASN A 34 -19.24 34.72 -16.21
CA ASN A 34 -20.18 34.39 -15.14
C ASN A 34 -20.47 32.88 -14.95
N TYR A 35 -19.85 31.99 -15.73
CA TYR A 35 -19.92 30.54 -15.60
C TYR A 35 -18.56 29.90 -15.28
N GLU A 36 -17.45 30.64 -15.37
CA GLU A 36 -16.12 30.03 -15.40
C GLU A 36 -15.07 30.84 -14.64
N ILE A 37 -14.26 30.13 -13.88
CA ILE A 37 -13.07 30.65 -13.20
C ILE A 37 -11.89 29.69 -13.44
N LYS A 38 -10.68 30.21 -13.36
CA LYS A 38 -9.44 29.41 -13.34
C LYS A 38 -8.48 29.95 -12.29
N GLY A 39 -7.51 29.15 -11.90
CA GLY A 39 -6.54 29.58 -10.92
C GLY A 39 -5.38 28.63 -10.73
N TYR A 40 -4.53 29.01 -9.78
CA TYR A 40 -3.28 28.34 -9.49
C TYR A 40 -2.91 28.52 -8.02
N ARG A 41 -2.26 27.50 -7.48
CA ARG A 41 -1.59 27.56 -6.18
C ARG A 41 -0.24 26.85 -6.25
N LEU A 42 0.78 27.54 -5.73
CA LEU A 42 2.06 26.96 -5.39
C LEU A 42 2.14 26.76 -3.87
N SER A 43 2.26 25.52 -3.44
CA SER A 43 2.40 25.18 -2.01
C SER A 43 3.77 24.62 -1.70
N LYS A 44 4.29 24.91 -0.51
CA LYS A 44 5.45 24.20 0.02
C LYS A 44 5.01 22.89 0.66
N THR A 45 5.69 21.80 0.35
CA THR A 45 5.44 20.48 0.96
C THR A 45 6.76 19.86 1.44
N ALA A 46 6.67 18.78 2.21
CA ALA A 46 7.84 18.02 2.64
C ALA A 46 8.63 17.42 1.44
N ALA A 47 7.96 17.19 0.30
CA ALA A 47 8.55 16.66 -0.93
C ALA A 47 8.97 17.77 -1.93
N GLY A 48 8.96 19.04 -1.51
CA GLY A 48 9.24 20.20 -2.37
C GLY A 48 8.00 21.00 -2.73
N ASN A 49 8.11 21.83 -3.76
CA ASN A 49 7.02 22.72 -4.17
C ASN A 49 5.98 21.97 -5.00
N ARG A 50 4.69 22.11 -4.67
CA ARG A 50 3.57 21.51 -5.40
C ARG A 50 2.81 22.57 -6.17
N HIS A 51 2.73 22.37 -7.48
CA HIS A 51 1.94 23.17 -8.41
C HIS A 51 0.55 22.57 -8.55
N SER A 52 -0.49 23.38 -8.35
CA SER A 52 -1.88 22.98 -8.53
C SER A 52 -2.60 24.03 -9.36
N TYR A 53 -2.90 23.72 -10.61
CA TYR A 53 -3.75 24.51 -11.49
C TYR A 53 -5.18 23.96 -11.46
N PHE A 54 -6.17 24.83 -11.61
CA PHE A 54 -7.56 24.41 -11.71
C PHE A 54 -8.34 25.24 -12.74
N HIS A 55 -9.36 24.61 -13.31
CA HIS A 55 -10.40 25.27 -14.10
C HIS A 55 -11.76 24.80 -13.62
N THR A 56 -12.64 25.74 -13.27
CA THR A 56 -13.96 25.43 -12.69
C THR A 56 -15.07 26.03 -13.53
N LYS A 57 -16.11 25.23 -13.79
CA LYS A 57 -17.34 25.65 -14.45
C LYS A 57 -18.56 25.46 -13.54
N PHE A 58 -19.48 26.41 -13.58
CA PHE A 58 -20.76 26.40 -12.84
C PHE A 58 -21.92 26.09 -13.80
N SER A 59 -22.96 25.39 -13.35
CA SER A 59 -24.15 25.11 -14.19
C SER A 59 -25.11 26.29 -14.31
N LYS A 60 -24.93 27.30 -13.46
CA LYS A 60 -25.71 28.54 -13.43
C LYS A 60 -24.75 29.72 -13.51
N PRO A 61 -25.18 30.87 -14.07
CA PRO A 61 -24.38 32.07 -14.03
C PRO A 61 -24.38 32.64 -12.61
N PHE A 62 -23.22 32.96 -12.05
CA PHE A 62 -23.19 33.76 -10.83
C PHE A 62 -23.54 35.22 -11.15
N LYS A 63 -24.28 35.86 -10.24
CA LYS A 63 -24.75 37.24 -10.35
C LYS A 63 -23.63 38.24 -10.08
N THR A 64 -22.81 37.94 -9.08
CA THR A 64 -21.66 38.77 -8.70
C THR A 64 -20.58 37.88 -8.06
N TYR A 65 -19.39 38.45 -7.90
CA TYR A 65 -18.27 37.81 -7.24
C TYR A 65 -17.43 38.84 -6.49
N GLY A 66 -16.61 38.37 -5.56
CA GLY A 66 -15.57 39.18 -4.93
C GLY A 66 -14.32 38.35 -4.71
N ILE A 67 -13.15 38.94 -4.97
CA ILE A 67 -11.85 38.32 -4.73
C ILE A 67 -11.18 39.08 -3.59
N ALA A 68 -10.86 38.39 -2.50
CA ALA A 68 -10.14 38.94 -1.37
C ALA A 68 -8.64 38.63 -1.49
N VAL A 69 -7.83 39.65 -1.25
CA VAL A 69 -6.38 39.54 -0.99
C VAL A 69 -6.16 39.99 0.44
N ASP A 70 -5.56 39.13 1.26
CA ASP A 70 -5.34 39.40 2.68
C ASP A 70 -6.63 39.85 3.39
N ASP A 71 -7.72 39.10 3.13
CA ASP A 71 -9.08 39.32 3.65
C ASP A 71 -9.73 40.66 3.26
N ASN A 72 -9.12 41.40 2.32
CA ASN A 72 -9.65 42.64 1.75
C ASN A 72 -10.12 42.43 0.31
N ILE A 73 -11.40 42.74 0.03
CA ILE A 73 -11.99 42.63 -1.31
C ILE A 73 -11.30 43.60 -2.27
N GLN A 74 -10.81 43.06 -3.38
CA GLN A 74 -10.17 43.78 -4.47
C GLN A 74 -11.13 43.97 -5.65
N GLN A 75 -10.88 45.01 -6.45
CA GLN A 75 -11.57 45.23 -7.71
C GLN A 75 -10.86 44.50 -8.86
N GLY A 76 -11.64 44.01 -9.83
CA GLY A 76 -11.12 43.39 -11.05
C GLY A 76 -11.49 41.93 -11.22
N LYS A 77 -10.93 41.30 -12.25
CA LYS A 77 -11.21 39.89 -12.62
C LYS A 77 -10.13 38.92 -12.16
N ARG A 78 -8.94 39.40 -11.76
CA ARG A 78 -7.81 38.57 -11.35
C ARG A 78 -7.14 39.16 -10.11
N ALA A 79 -6.73 38.30 -9.19
CA ALA A 79 -5.86 38.68 -8.08
C ALA A 79 -4.81 37.60 -7.82
N GLU A 80 -3.69 38.01 -7.23
CA GLU A 80 -2.54 37.16 -6.90
C GLU A 80 -2.00 37.50 -5.52
N GLY A 81 -1.57 36.49 -4.77
CA GLY A 81 -1.11 36.65 -3.39
C GLY A 81 -1.01 35.32 -2.65
N LYS A 82 -0.67 35.38 -1.36
CA LYS A 82 -0.59 34.18 -0.49
C LYS A 82 -1.91 33.85 0.21
N ASN A 83 -2.73 34.87 0.49
CA ASN A 83 -4.06 34.74 1.06
C ASN A 83 -5.10 35.19 0.04
N ILE A 84 -5.44 34.29 -0.89
CA ILE A 84 -6.50 34.52 -1.88
C ILE A 84 -7.74 33.74 -1.48
N LYS A 85 -8.86 34.45 -1.36
CA LYS A 85 -10.19 33.86 -1.24
C LYS A 85 -11.10 34.49 -2.29
N MET A 86 -12.10 33.75 -2.75
CA MET A 86 -13.10 34.26 -3.66
C MET A 86 -14.47 33.77 -3.21
N TYR A 87 -15.50 34.58 -3.37
CA TYR A 87 -16.87 34.10 -3.41
C TYR A 87 -17.47 34.32 -4.80
N VAL A 88 -18.32 33.39 -5.22
CA VAL A 88 -19.30 33.61 -6.30
C VAL A 88 -20.69 33.59 -5.66
N GLN A 89 -21.52 34.55 -6.02
CA GLN A 89 -22.87 34.69 -5.48
C GLN A 89 -23.92 34.45 -6.56
N PHE A 90 -24.94 33.66 -6.23
CA PHE A 90 -26.11 33.39 -7.03
C PHE A 90 -27.37 33.97 -6.38
N ASP A 91 -28.39 34.20 -7.20
CA ASP A 91 -29.69 34.73 -6.79
C ASP A 91 -30.75 33.64 -6.97
N ASN A 92 -31.26 33.12 -5.86
CA ASN A 92 -32.26 32.06 -5.82
C ASN A 92 -31.96 30.88 -6.79
N PRO A 93 -30.74 30.30 -6.78
CA PRO A 93 -30.34 29.36 -7.83
C PRO A 93 -31.03 28.00 -7.75
N GLY A 94 -31.60 27.65 -6.59
CA GLY A 94 -31.98 26.27 -6.29
C GLY A 94 -30.75 25.37 -6.30
N GLU A 95 -30.67 24.48 -7.29
CA GLU A 95 -29.53 23.59 -7.51
C GLU A 95 -28.41 24.26 -8.33
N VAL A 96 -27.18 24.23 -7.82
CA VAL A 96 -25.95 24.59 -8.54
C VAL A 96 -25.02 23.39 -8.61
N LEU A 97 -24.63 23.02 -9.82
CA LEU A 97 -23.61 22.00 -10.08
C LEU A 97 -22.30 22.67 -10.43
N VAL A 98 -21.20 22.14 -9.88
CA VAL A 98 -19.84 22.65 -10.08
C VAL A 98 -18.95 21.53 -10.55
N LYS A 99 -18.19 21.78 -11.61
CA LYS A 99 -17.17 20.85 -12.10
C LYS A 99 -15.82 21.56 -12.16
N THR A 100 -14.79 20.89 -11.64
CA THR A 100 -13.43 21.41 -11.54
C THR A 100 -12.48 20.37 -12.09
N GLY A 101 -11.68 20.76 -13.07
CA GLY A 101 -10.49 20.01 -13.49
C GLY A 101 -9.27 20.50 -12.74
N LEU A 102 -8.32 19.60 -12.52
CA LEU A 102 -7.02 19.88 -11.91
C LEU A 102 -5.91 19.52 -12.89
N SER A 103 -4.76 20.17 -12.75
CA SER A 103 -3.54 19.84 -13.47
C SER A 103 -2.32 20.26 -12.65
N HIS A 104 -1.24 19.49 -12.75
CA HIS A 104 0.07 19.90 -12.23
C HIS A 104 0.85 20.76 -13.23
N VAL A 105 0.35 20.93 -14.45
CA VAL A 105 1.05 21.53 -15.59
C VAL A 105 0.54 22.94 -15.88
N SER A 106 -0.75 23.12 -16.14
CA SER A 106 -1.34 24.41 -16.55
C SER A 106 -2.85 24.46 -16.36
N THR A 107 -3.46 25.65 -16.45
CA THR A 107 -4.92 25.78 -16.48
C THR A 107 -5.55 25.20 -17.75
N ASP A 108 -4.83 25.22 -18.87
CA ASP A 108 -5.32 24.66 -20.13
C ASP A 108 -5.35 23.13 -20.06
N GLY A 109 -4.35 22.52 -19.41
CA GLY A 109 -4.36 21.09 -19.07
C GLY A 109 -5.54 20.76 -18.14
N ALA A 110 -5.77 21.57 -17.11
CA ALA A 110 -6.91 21.38 -16.20
C ALA A 110 -8.27 21.47 -16.95
N LEU A 111 -8.42 22.40 -17.89
CA LEU A 111 -9.62 22.53 -18.72
C LEU A 111 -9.78 21.31 -19.65
N LYS A 112 -8.69 20.86 -20.27
CA LYS A 112 -8.70 19.69 -21.17
C LYS A 112 -9.08 18.40 -20.44
N ASN A 113 -8.54 18.19 -19.23
CA ASN A 113 -8.94 17.08 -18.36
C ASN A 113 -10.44 17.16 -18.06
N LEU A 114 -10.92 18.33 -17.62
CA LEU A 114 -12.32 18.54 -17.29
C LEU A 114 -13.26 18.28 -18.46
N GLN A 115 -12.92 18.76 -19.66
CA GLN A 115 -13.75 18.57 -20.85
C GLN A 115 -13.76 17.12 -21.35
N SER A 116 -12.65 16.41 -21.20
CA SER A 116 -12.51 15.02 -21.64
C SER A 116 -13.25 14.06 -20.70
N GLU A 117 -13.14 14.27 -19.40
CA GLU A 117 -13.69 13.36 -18.38
C GLU A 117 -15.14 13.71 -17.98
N ILE A 118 -15.49 15.00 -17.96
CA ILE A 118 -16.78 15.51 -17.47
C ILE A 118 -17.32 16.57 -18.45
N PRO A 119 -17.73 16.18 -19.67
CA PRO A 119 -18.15 17.12 -20.71
C PRO A 119 -19.45 17.87 -20.36
N ASP A 120 -20.39 17.22 -19.68
CA ASP A 120 -21.71 17.74 -19.33
C ASP A 120 -21.83 18.05 -17.81
N PHE A 121 -23.04 18.41 -17.34
CA PHE A 121 -23.38 18.62 -15.93
C PHE A 121 -24.33 17.52 -15.43
N ASP A 122 -24.14 16.25 -15.84
CA ASP A 122 -24.95 15.15 -15.35
C ASP A 122 -24.31 14.48 -14.13
N PHE A 123 -24.69 14.96 -12.93
CA PHE A 123 -24.20 14.42 -11.67
C PHE A 123 -24.52 12.93 -11.49
N LYS A 124 -25.69 12.47 -11.96
CA LYS A 124 -26.11 11.06 -11.81
C LYS A 124 -25.27 10.15 -12.69
N LYS A 125 -25.00 10.57 -13.93
CA LYS A 125 -24.11 9.86 -14.86
C LYS A 125 -22.70 9.74 -14.30
N ILE A 126 -22.12 10.83 -13.79
CA ILE A 126 -20.78 10.80 -13.18
C ILE A 126 -20.74 9.93 -11.92
N HIS A 127 -21.75 10.04 -11.06
CA HIS A 127 -21.85 9.18 -9.87
C HIS A 127 -21.99 7.70 -10.24
N LYS A 128 -22.77 7.36 -11.26
CA LYS A 128 -22.91 5.99 -11.78
C LYS A 128 -21.60 5.48 -12.39
N ALA A 129 -20.90 6.31 -13.17
CA ALA A 129 -19.60 5.97 -13.76
C ALA A 129 -18.57 5.71 -12.66
N ALA A 130 -18.47 6.58 -11.64
CA ALA A 130 -17.59 6.38 -10.49
C ALA A 130 -17.91 5.09 -9.72
N ARG A 131 -19.21 4.81 -9.48
CA ARG A 131 -19.64 3.55 -8.86
C ARG A 131 -19.23 2.34 -9.69
N THR A 132 -19.38 2.41 -11.01
CA THR A 132 -19.01 1.32 -11.93
C THR A 132 -17.50 1.09 -11.93
N ALA A 133 -16.71 2.16 -11.97
CA ALA A 133 -15.25 2.06 -11.87
C ALA A 133 -14.82 1.39 -10.55
N TRP A 134 -15.43 1.78 -9.43
CA TRP A 134 -15.16 1.12 -8.14
C TRP A 134 -15.60 -0.34 -8.10
N LEU A 135 -16.76 -0.68 -8.67
CA LEU A 135 -17.19 -2.08 -8.74
C LEU A 135 -16.21 -2.92 -9.57
N ASN A 136 -15.71 -2.40 -10.70
CA ASN A 136 -14.72 -3.11 -11.52
C ASN A 136 -13.40 -3.31 -10.77
N GLU A 137 -12.90 -2.29 -10.06
CA GLU A 137 -11.67 -2.42 -9.27
C GLU A 137 -11.84 -3.41 -8.11
N LEU A 138 -12.95 -3.33 -7.36
CA LEU A 138 -13.22 -4.25 -6.25
C LEU A 138 -13.48 -5.69 -6.73
N ALA A 139 -14.04 -5.86 -7.93
CA ALA A 139 -14.26 -7.17 -8.56
C ALA A 139 -12.97 -7.88 -8.99
N LYS A 140 -11.78 -7.26 -8.85
CA LYS A 140 -10.51 -8.00 -8.98
C LYS A 140 -10.38 -9.12 -7.94
N ILE A 141 -11.10 -9.01 -6.82
CA ILE A 141 -11.14 -10.06 -5.80
C ILE A 141 -12.56 -10.21 -5.24
N ASP A 142 -13.21 -11.33 -5.53
CA ASP A 142 -14.51 -11.69 -4.98
C ASP A 142 -14.35 -12.56 -3.73
N VAL A 143 -15.15 -12.32 -2.69
CA VAL A 143 -15.14 -13.11 -1.45
C VAL A 143 -16.53 -13.51 -0.99
N GLU A 144 -16.68 -14.72 -0.48
CA GLU A 144 -17.94 -15.30 -0.03
C GLU A 144 -17.80 -16.09 1.27
N GLY A 145 -18.84 -16.06 2.10
CA GLY A 145 -19.02 -16.89 3.29
C GLY A 145 -17.97 -16.65 4.38
N SER A 146 -18.32 -16.04 5.50
CA SER A 146 -17.34 -15.87 6.59
C SER A 146 -17.97 -15.96 7.96
N VAL A 147 -17.25 -16.53 8.94
CA VAL A 147 -17.54 -16.23 10.36
C VAL A 147 -16.88 -14.88 10.73
N PRO A 148 -17.60 -13.98 11.42
CA PRO A 148 -17.14 -12.61 11.71
C PRO A 148 -15.98 -12.51 12.72
N SER A 149 -15.48 -11.30 13.02
CA SER A 149 -14.43 -11.06 14.03
C SER A 149 -14.99 -10.70 15.41
N LYS A 150 -14.26 -11.02 16.50
CA LYS A 150 -14.72 -10.67 17.88
C LYS A 150 -14.84 -9.17 18.09
N ALA A 151 -13.99 -8.38 17.42
CA ALA A 151 -14.06 -6.93 17.52
C ALA A 151 -15.27 -6.36 16.78
N ASP A 152 -15.68 -6.96 15.65
CA ASP A 152 -16.94 -6.58 14.98
C ASP A 152 -18.18 -6.89 15.84
N GLU A 153 -18.17 -7.99 16.60
CA GLU A 153 -19.20 -8.28 17.60
C GLU A 153 -19.21 -7.25 18.75
N SER A 154 -18.02 -6.89 19.24
CA SER A 154 -17.86 -6.03 20.42
C SER A 154 -18.10 -4.55 20.13
N ALA A 155 -17.69 -4.06 18.95
CA ALA A 155 -17.93 -2.69 18.49
C ALA A 155 -19.44 -2.37 18.38
N PHE A 156 -20.27 -3.39 18.17
CA PHE A 156 -21.72 -3.26 18.22
C PHE A 156 -22.27 -3.14 19.65
N ALA A 157 -21.74 -3.92 20.60
CA ALA A 157 -22.18 -3.88 21.99
C ALA A 157 -21.84 -2.56 22.70
N ALA A 158 -20.80 -1.84 22.26
CA ALA A 158 -20.29 -0.63 22.92
C ALA A 158 -21.13 0.65 22.67
N ASN A 159 -22.12 0.63 21.77
CA ASN A 159 -22.96 1.82 21.45
C ASN A 159 -24.31 1.85 22.20
N GLY A 160 -24.46 1.07 23.28
CA GLY A 160 -25.72 0.89 24.00
C GLY A 160 -26.05 1.88 25.13
N ASN A 161 -25.24 2.91 25.40
CA ASN A 161 -25.50 3.86 26.49
C ASN A 161 -25.92 5.24 25.98
N ASN A 162 -27.18 5.35 25.55
CA ASN A 162 -27.94 6.60 25.54
C ASN A 162 -29.42 6.28 25.75
N ASN A 163 -29.98 6.71 26.89
CA ASN A 163 -31.38 6.52 27.30
C ASN A 163 -32.40 7.03 26.25
N ARG A 164 -32.74 6.20 25.26
CA ARG A 164 -33.87 6.38 24.34
C ARG A 164 -34.61 5.05 24.17
N PRO A 165 -35.94 5.06 23.98
CA PRO A 165 -36.75 3.85 23.92
C PRO A 165 -36.28 2.95 22.78
N ILE A 166 -36.04 1.68 23.11
CA ILE A 166 -35.41 0.67 22.26
C ILE A 166 -36.34 0.35 21.07
N LYS A 167 -36.04 0.91 19.90
CA LYS A 167 -36.48 0.35 18.61
C LYS A 167 -35.78 -1.00 18.44
N LYS A 168 -36.53 -2.05 18.06
CA LYS A 168 -36.07 -3.42 17.71
C LYS A 168 -34.57 -3.48 17.42
N THR A 169 -33.82 -4.11 18.32
CA THR A 169 -32.39 -4.40 18.13
C THR A 169 -32.25 -5.30 16.92
N VAL A 170 -31.86 -4.72 15.77
CA VAL A 170 -31.49 -5.50 14.59
C VAL A 170 -30.15 -6.15 14.91
N THR A 171 -30.13 -7.48 15.07
CA THR A 171 -28.87 -8.22 15.17
C THR A 171 -28.06 -7.95 13.91
N PRO A 172 -26.81 -7.46 14.01
CA PRO A 172 -26.01 -7.13 12.85
C PRO A 172 -25.73 -8.39 12.04
N ASP A 173 -25.84 -8.28 10.72
CA ASP A 173 -25.29 -9.27 9.81
C ASP A 173 -23.76 -9.17 9.86
N LEU A 174 -23.19 -9.98 10.74
CA LEU A 174 -21.77 -9.93 11.01
C LEU A 174 -20.94 -10.44 9.82
N ALA A 175 -21.51 -11.28 8.94
CA ALA A 175 -20.85 -11.65 7.68
C ALA A 175 -20.77 -10.42 6.75
N ALA A 176 -21.82 -9.61 6.70
CA ALA A 176 -21.80 -8.33 6.00
C ALA A 176 -20.77 -7.34 6.59
N LEU A 177 -20.53 -7.35 7.91
CA LEU A 177 -19.47 -6.51 8.52
C LEU A 177 -18.07 -6.94 8.07
N LYS A 178 -17.79 -8.24 7.99
CA LYS A 178 -16.48 -8.73 7.51
C LYS A 178 -16.27 -8.44 6.03
N LEU A 179 -17.32 -8.58 5.21
CA LEU A 179 -17.30 -8.11 3.82
C LEU A 179 -17.03 -6.61 3.73
N LYS A 180 -17.66 -5.80 4.60
CA LYS A 180 -17.40 -4.36 4.69
C LYS A 180 -15.94 -4.07 5.05
N SER A 181 -15.36 -4.74 6.04
CA SER A 181 -13.94 -4.61 6.40
C SER A 181 -13.03 -4.94 5.22
N PHE A 182 -13.27 -6.07 4.55
CA PHE A 182 -12.47 -6.50 3.41
C PHE A 182 -12.53 -5.54 2.23
N TYR A 183 -13.73 -5.18 1.76
CA TYR A 183 -13.85 -4.27 0.62
C TYR A 183 -13.46 -2.83 0.96
N THR A 184 -13.56 -2.41 2.23
CA THR A 184 -13.01 -1.12 2.69
C THR A 184 -11.49 -1.13 2.65
N ALA A 185 -10.86 -2.22 3.12
CA ALA A 185 -9.42 -2.40 3.01
C ALA A 185 -8.98 -2.43 1.53
N LEU A 186 -9.63 -3.24 0.69
CA LEU A 186 -9.34 -3.30 -0.75
C LEU A 186 -9.46 -1.92 -1.41
N TYR A 187 -10.53 -1.17 -1.10
CA TYR A 187 -10.70 0.22 -1.53
C TYR A 187 -9.52 1.12 -1.11
N HIS A 188 -9.07 1.06 0.15
CA HIS A 188 -7.93 1.86 0.62
C HIS A 188 -6.63 1.55 -0.15
N THR A 189 -6.41 0.29 -0.55
CA THR A 189 -5.24 -0.10 -1.35
C THR A 189 -5.20 0.56 -2.72
N MET A 190 -6.36 0.94 -3.26
CA MET A 190 -6.54 1.48 -4.61
C MET A 190 -6.58 3.01 -4.64
N LEU A 191 -6.46 3.69 -3.49
CA LEU A 191 -6.42 5.15 -3.41
C LEU A 191 -5.07 5.74 -3.86
N THR A 192 -3.99 4.95 -3.84
CA THR A 192 -2.65 5.40 -4.21
C THR A 192 -1.85 4.30 -4.93
N PRO A 193 -0.89 4.65 -5.81
CA PRO A 193 -0.53 6.01 -6.20
C PRO A 193 -1.61 6.68 -7.07
N THR A 194 -1.59 8.00 -7.11
CA THR A 194 -2.51 8.80 -7.93
C THR A 194 -1.91 9.05 -9.31
N ILE A 195 -2.75 9.22 -10.32
CA ILE A 195 -2.32 9.68 -11.64
C ILE A 195 -1.69 11.08 -11.49
N GLY A 196 -0.50 11.27 -12.05
CA GLY A 196 0.27 12.51 -12.00
C GLY A 196 0.36 13.26 -13.34
N SER A 197 -0.09 12.65 -14.44
CA SER A 197 -0.20 13.29 -15.75
C SER A 197 -1.60 13.82 -16.04
N ASP A 198 -1.66 14.86 -16.88
CA ASP A 198 -2.87 15.26 -17.58
C ASP A 198 -3.27 14.22 -18.64
N ILE A 199 -4.49 14.34 -19.20
CA ILE A 199 -5.05 13.40 -20.20
C ILE A 199 -4.21 13.31 -21.49
N ASP A 200 -3.36 14.30 -21.76
CA ASP A 200 -2.44 14.31 -22.88
C ASP A 200 -1.03 13.82 -22.53
N GLY A 201 -0.88 13.23 -21.35
CA GLY A 201 0.36 12.66 -20.87
C GLY A 201 1.33 13.68 -20.30
N GLN A 202 1.05 14.99 -20.33
CA GLN A 202 1.96 15.98 -19.73
C GLN A 202 2.00 15.84 -18.21
N TYR A 203 3.19 15.89 -17.64
CA TYR A 203 3.42 15.84 -16.20
C TYR A 203 4.59 16.73 -15.80
N ARG A 204 4.68 17.03 -14.50
CA ARG A 204 5.75 17.85 -13.94
C ARG A 204 6.80 16.96 -13.26
N ILE A 205 8.07 17.26 -13.50
CA ILE A 205 9.23 16.67 -12.81
C ILE A 205 9.87 17.69 -11.85
N ILE A 206 10.98 17.32 -11.23
CA ILE A 206 11.75 18.19 -10.32
C ILE A 206 12.21 19.46 -11.07
N ASP A 207 12.47 20.53 -10.31
CA ASP A 207 12.84 21.86 -10.81
C ASP A 207 11.81 22.50 -11.74
N ASN A 208 10.54 22.08 -11.63
CA ASN A 208 9.40 22.58 -12.40
C ASN A 208 9.47 22.32 -13.91
N LYS A 209 10.36 21.45 -14.38
CA LYS A 209 10.38 21.06 -15.80
C LYS A 209 9.15 20.23 -16.14
N LEU A 210 8.73 20.31 -17.39
CA LEU A 210 7.61 19.54 -17.93
C LEU A 210 8.15 18.40 -18.78
N SER A 211 7.43 17.28 -18.75
CA SER A 211 7.69 16.11 -19.59
C SER A 211 6.36 15.52 -20.05
N THR A 212 6.41 14.52 -20.94
CA THR A 212 5.22 13.88 -21.49
C THR A 212 5.39 12.36 -21.49
N ALA A 213 4.46 11.66 -20.86
CA ALA A 213 4.42 10.21 -20.85
C ALA A 213 3.93 9.69 -22.20
N GLN A 214 4.71 8.82 -22.85
CA GLN A 214 4.37 8.25 -24.15
C GLN A 214 4.06 6.76 -24.01
N GLY A 215 2.80 6.38 -24.28
CA GLY A 215 2.37 4.98 -24.24
C GLY A 215 2.26 4.39 -22.82
N PHE A 216 2.13 5.23 -21.80
CA PHE A 216 1.80 4.80 -20.43
C PHE A 216 1.17 5.96 -19.64
N THR A 217 0.43 5.62 -18.59
CA THR A 217 -0.06 6.59 -17.59
C THR A 217 1.03 6.92 -16.58
N TYR A 218 1.35 8.21 -16.40
CA TYR A 218 2.30 8.60 -15.36
C TYR A 218 1.62 8.66 -14.00
N TYR A 219 2.14 7.92 -13.03
CA TYR A 219 1.71 7.93 -11.64
C TYR A 219 2.66 8.73 -10.76
N ASP A 220 2.14 9.39 -9.74
CA ASP A 220 2.96 10.00 -8.70
C ASP A 220 3.66 8.91 -7.87
N VAL A 221 4.95 8.76 -8.14
CA VAL A 221 5.86 7.79 -7.52
C VAL A 221 6.72 8.42 -6.42
N SER A 222 6.46 9.66 -6.00
CA SER A 222 7.10 10.26 -4.82
C SER A 222 6.70 9.58 -3.50
N GLY A 223 5.71 8.68 -3.56
CA GLY A 223 5.08 8.07 -2.41
C GLY A 223 5.74 6.82 -1.82
N PHE A 224 6.80 6.28 -2.43
CA PHE A 224 7.50 5.10 -1.91
C PHE A 224 8.15 5.41 -0.54
N ASN A 225 7.73 4.70 0.50
CA ASN A 225 8.12 4.98 1.89
C ASN A 225 8.48 3.73 2.73
N SER A 226 8.39 2.52 2.17
CA SER A 226 8.72 1.25 2.85
C SER A 226 9.19 0.19 1.85
N GLU A 227 10.13 -0.67 2.28
CA GLU A 227 10.66 -1.79 1.49
C GLU A 227 9.77 -3.04 1.53
N TYR A 228 8.85 -3.11 2.50
CA TYR A 228 8.00 -4.28 2.77
C TYR A 228 6.52 -3.99 2.51
N ASP A 229 6.25 -3.06 1.60
CA ASP A 229 4.90 -2.59 1.33
C ASP A 229 4.06 -3.69 0.65
N ALA A 230 3.13 -4.27 1.41
CA ALA A 230 2.15 -5.27 1.01
C ALA A 230 1.23 -4.76 -0.11
N LYS A 231 1.03 -3.43 -0.25
CA LYS A 231 0.25 -2.88 -1.38
C LYS A 231 0.92 -3.21 -2.70
N TYR A 232 2.25 -3.13 -2.78
CA TYR A 232 2.96 -3.46 -4.01
C TYR A 232 2.91 -4.97 -4.33
N GLN A 233 2.85 -5.81 -3.31
CA GLN A 233 2.64 -7.25 -3.48
C GLN A 233 1.23 -7.57 -4.00
N LEU A 234 0.23 -6.85 -3.50
CA LEU A 234 -1.14 -6.96 -3.98
C LEU A 234 -1.23 -6.46 -5.42
N LEU A 235 -0.60 -5.32 -5.73
CA LEU A 235 -0.63 -4.72 -7.05
C LEU A 235 0.04 -5.61 -8.11
N THR A 236 1.19 -6.21 -7.83
CA THR A 236 1.84 -7.15 -8.76
C THR A 236 1.02 -8.43 -8.99
N LEU A 237 0.10 -8.75 -8.08
CA LEU A 237 -0.82 -9.88 -8.21
C LEU A 237 -2.06 -9.51 -9.02
N THR A 238 -2.63 -8.31 -8.80
CA THR A 238 -3.95 -7.94 -9.33
C THR A 238 -3.94 -6.93 -10.47
N ASP A 239 -2.80 -6.26 -10.73
CA ASP A 239 -2.67 -5.25 -11.79
C ASP A 239 -1.23 -5.15 -12.32
N PRO A 240 -0.77 -6.14 -13.12
CA PRO A 240 0.57 -6.14 -13.72
C PRO A 240 0.81 -4.95 -14.67
N ILE A 241 -0.23 -4.46 -15.34
CA ILE A 241 -0.14 -3.30 -16.24
C ILE A 241 0.20 -2.05 -15.43
N ARG A 242 -0.60 -1.73 -14.40
CA ARG A 242 -0.35 -0.58 -13.52
C ARG A 242 0.99 -0.72 -12.80
N THR A 243 1.39 -1.94 -12.44
CA THR A 243 2.73 -2.23 -11.90
C THR A 243 3.83 -1.77 -12.85
N ALA A 244 3.76 -2.15 -14.13
CA ALA A 244 4.75 -1.74 -15.13
C ALA A 244 4.72 -0.23 -15.39
N GLU A 245 3.54 0.40 -15.43
CA GLU A 245 3.41 1.86 -15.60
C GLU A 245 3.97 2.65 -14.43
N MET A 246 3.83 2.16 -13.19
CA MET A 246 4.48 2.76 -12.02
C MET A 246 6.01 2.66 -12.11
N ILE A 247 6.54 1.54 -12.59
CA ILE A 247 7.99 1.41 -12.81
C ILE A 247 8.44 2.37 -13.90
N LYS A 248 7.72 2.48 -15.03
CA LYS A 248 7.99 3.50 -16.07
C LYS A 248 7.97 4.92 -15.49
N SER A 249 7.00 5.24 -14.63
CA SER A 249 6.90 6.54 -13.96
C SER A 249 8.13 6.81 -13.07
N TYR A 250 8.63 5.80 -12.36
CA TYR A 250 9.89 5.92 -11.61
C TYR A 250 11.10 6.13 -12.52
N LEU A 251 11.18 5.45 -13.66
CA LEU A 251 12.29 5.63 -14.61
C LEU A 251 12.27 7.03 -15.23
N ALA A 252 11.08 7.49 -15.61
CA ALA A 252 10.83 8.78 -16.23
C ALA A 252 10.87 9.97 -15.26
N SER A 253 10.86 9.72 -13.94
CA SER A 253 11.01 10.75 -12.92
C SER A 253 12.48 10.94 -12.51
N GLU A 254 12.82 12.16 -12.11
CA GLU A 254 14.04 12.49 -11.37
C GLU A 254 13.90 12.07 -9.90
N SER A 255 13.44 10.85 -9.62
CA SER A 255 13.01 10.38 -8.30
C SER A 255 13.87 10.83 -7.11
N THR A 256 13.21 11.26 -6.02
CA THR A 256 13.84 11.60 -4.73
C THR A 256 14.07 10.38 -3.82
N ASP A 257 13.81 9.15 -4.29
CA ASP A 257 14.00 7.91 -3.54
C ASP A 257 15.48 7.56 -3.35
N THR A 258 16.14 8.34 -2.49
CA THR A 258 17.54 8.12 -2.09
C THR A 258 17.67 6.92 -1.14
N ALA A 259 16.57 6.46 -0.55
CA ALA A 259 16.54 5.31 0.34
C ALA A 259 16.51 3.98 -0.43
N GLY A 260 15.96 3.95 -1.65
CA GLY A 260 15.80 2.76 -2.48
C GLY A 260 14.58 1.92 -2.11
N TYR A 261 13.49 2.56 -1.68
CA TYR A 261 12.24 1.88 -1.34
C TYR A 261 11.61 1.16 -2.55
N ILE A 262 11.88 1.61 -3.78
CA ILE A 262 11.35 0.95 -4.98
C ILE A 262 12.04 -0.38 -5.32
N ILE A 263 13.24 -0.64 -4.79
CA ILE A 263 14.09 -1.78 -5.20
C ILE A 263 13.34 -3.12 -5.03
N PRO A 264 12.69 -3.40 -3.89
CA PRO A 264 11.93 -4.65 -3.72
C PRO A 264 10.73 -4.74 -4.68
N PHE A 265 10.07 -3.63 -5.01
CA PHE A 265 8.95 -3.62 -5.94
C PHE A 265 9.37 -4.03 -7.36
N ILE A 266 10.50 -3.50 -7.85
CA ILE A 266 11.05 -3.86 -9.17
C ILE A 266 11.55 -5.31 -9.16
N ALA A 267 12.17 -5.79 -8.07
CA ALA A 267 12.57 -7.19 -7.95
C ALA A 267 11.37 -8.13 -7.97
N ASP A 268 10.31 -7.79 -7.23
CA ASP A 268 9.08 -8.57 -7.17
C ASP A 268 8.43 -8.66 -8.55
N ALA A 269 8.30 -7.52 -9.26
CA ALA A 269 7.83 -7.49 -10.64
C ALA A 269 8.65 -8.40 -11.58
N LEU A 270 9.98 -8.26 -11.59
CA LEU A 270 10.86 -9.03 -12.49
C LEU A 270 10.85 -10.52 -12.18
N THR A 271 10.83 -10.91 -10.90
CA THR A 271 10.78 -12.33 -10.51
C THR A 271 9.42 -12.98 -10.76
N LYS A 272 8.35 -12.18 -10.83
CA LYS A 272 7.02 -12.59 -11.31
C LYS A 272 6.87 -12.56 -12.83
N GLY A 273 7.86 -12.01 -13.55
CA GLY A 273 7.87 -11.96 -15.01
C GLY A 273 7.19 -10.74 -15.61
N ILE A 274 6.84 -9.73 -14.81
CA ILE A 274 6.33 -8.44 -15.27
C ILE A 274 7.52 -7.65 -15.82
N LYS A 275 7.54 -7.42 -17.13
CA LYS A 275 8.71 -6.92 -17.87
C LYS A 275 8.36 -5.83 -18.89
N GLU A 276 7.14 -5.31 -18.85
CA GLU A 276 6.61 -4.30 -19.78
C GLU A 276 7.17 -2.89 -19.51
N PHE A 277 8.47 -2.79 -19.19
CA PHE A 277 9.26 -1.58 -18.94
C PHE A 277 10.73 -1.83 -19.31
N ASP A 278 11.56 -0.79 -19.39
CA ASP A 278 12.99 -0.98 -19.68
C ASP A 278 13.71 -1.59 -18.46
N THR A 279 13.83 -2.92 -18.47
CA THR A 279 14.41 -3.69 -17.37
C THR A 279 15.89 -3.38 -17.17
N ILE A 280 16.62 -3.07 -18.25
CA ILE A 280 18.06 -2.76 -18.19
C ILE A 280 18.27 -1.36 -17.62
N GLN A 281 17.50 -0.38 -18.06
CA GLN A 281 17.53 0.97 -17.48
C GLN A 281 17.15 0.94 -16.01
N ALA A 282 16.11 0.20 -15.63
CA ALA A 282 15.72 0.04 -14.22
C ALA A 282 16.83 -0.56 -13.37
N TYR A 283 17.41 -1.66 -13.85
CA TYR A 283 18.52 -2.32 -13.18
C TYR A 283 19.73 -1.40 -13.00
N ASN A 284 20.13 -0.67 -14.06
CA ASN A 284 21.24 0.28 -14.01
C ASN A 284 20.98 1.47 -13.06
N LYS A 285 19.77 2.02 -13.06
CA LYS A 285 19.36 3.13 -12.16
C LYS A 285 19.46 2.69 -10.69
N ILE A 286 19.00 1.49 -10.38
CA ILE A 286 19.10 0.90 -9.03
C ILE A 286 20.56 0.65 -8.63
N LYS A 287 21.38 0.08 -9.53
CA LYS A 287 22.81 -0.13 -9.28
C LYS A 287 23.53 1.20 -8.96
N ALA A 288 23.24 2.25 -9.72
CA ALA A 288 23.79 3.58 -9.47
C ALA A 288 23.39 4.11 -8.08
N LEU A 289 22.12 3.94 -7.69
CA LEU A 289 21.63 4.33 -6.37
C LEU A 289 22.36 3.59 -5.24
N VAL A 290 22.43 2.26 -5.27
CA VAL A 290 23.05 1.50 -4.16
C VAL A 290 24.58 1.67 -4.09
N ASN A 291 25.21 2.10 -5.19
CA ASN A 291 26.64 2.40 -5.26
C ASN A 291 26.98 3.89 -5.00
N SER A 292 25.98 4.74 -4.78
CA SER A 292 26.19 6.14 -4.34
C SER A 292 26.73 6.25 -2.91
N ASN A 293 27.23 7.41 -2.50
CA ASN A 293 27.75 7.63 -1.13
C ASN A 293 26.70 8.16 -0.14
N THR A 294 25.44 8.30 -0.56
CA THR A 294 24.38 8.86 0.27
C THR A 294 23.92 7.88 1.35
N GLY A 295 23.29 8.39 2.42
CA GLY A 295 22.60 7.56 3.41
C GLY A 295 23.48 6.55 4.16
N GLY A 296 24.80 6.73 4.20
CA GLY A 296 25.75 5.80 4.82
C GLY A 296 26.13 4.59 3.95
N ARG A 297 25.76 4.59 2.67
CA ARG A 297 26.05 3.48 1.73
C ARG A 297 27.55 3.27 1.47
N GLU A 298 28.36 4.33 1.53
CA GLU A 298 29.82 4.21 1.43
C GLU A 298 30.39 3.32 2.55
N GLY A 299 30.03 3.62 3.80
CA GLY A 299 30.42 2.82 4.95
C GLY A 299 29.89 1.39 4.87
N TYR A 300 28.64 1.23 4.42
CA TYR A 300 28.04 -0.10 4.18
C TYR A 300 28.85 -0.94 3.17
N ARG A 301 29.26 -0.36 2.03
CA ARG A 301 30.07 -1.08 1.04
C ARG A 301 31.49 -1.38 1.53
N LYS A 302 32.13 -0.44 2.25
CA LYS A 302 33.52 -0.61 2.72
C LYS A 302 33.64 -1.54 3.92
N ASN A 303 32.70 -1.45 4.86
CA ASN A 303 32.80 -2.09 6.18
C ASN A 303 31.79 -3.23 6.37
N GLY A 304 30.84 -3.41 5.44
CA GLY A 304 29.76 -4.39 5.57
C GLY A 304 28.65 -3.98 6.54
N PHE A 305 28.61 -2.72 7.00
CA PHE A 305 27.53 -2.16 7.82
C PHE A 305 27.56 -0.62 7.78
N VAL A 306 26.43 0.00 8.08
CA VAL A 306 26.35 1.46 8.21
C VAL A 306 26.90 1.89 9.57
N SER A 307 27.81 2.87 9.58
CA SER A 307 28.43 3.38 10.82
C SER A 307 27.38 3.90 11.81
N SER A 308 27.58 3.64 13.11
CA SER A 308 26.67 4.02 14.20
C SER A 308 26.46 5.54 14.34
N VAL A 309 27.36 6.35 13.78
CA VAL A 309 27.19 7.82 13.71
C VAL A 309 26.09 8.26 12.73
N VAL A 310 25.67 7.38 11.83
CA VAL A 310 24.58 7.65 10.89
C VAL A 310 23.24 7.32 11.55
N PRO A 311 22.26 8.26 11.58
CA PRO A 311 20.94 7.98 12.14
C PRO A 311 20.29 6.76 11.51
N GLY A 312 19.78 5.85 12.34
CA GLY A 312 19.14 4.61 11.90
C GLY A 312 20.10 3.58 11.30
N ALA A 313 21.39 3.60 11.67
CA ALA A 313 22.44 2.72 11.13
C ALA A 313 22.05 1.23 11.03
N VAL A 314 21.44 0.68 12.08
CA VAL A 314 21.00 -0.72 12.10
C VAL A 314 19.94 -0.97 11.03
N ASN A 315 18.83 -0.22 11.05
CA ASN A 315 17.74 -0.37 10.08
C ASN A 315 18.23 -0.16 8.65
N LYS A 316 19.15 0.80 8.44
CA LYS A 316 19.80 1.01 7.14
C LYS A 316 20.65 -0.18 6.71
N THR A 317 21.38 -0.82 7.62
CA THR A 317 22.17 -2.02 7.33
C THR A 317 21.28 -3.19 6.94
N LEU A 318 20.23 -3.47 7.72
CA LEU A 318 19.24 -4.52 7.41
C LEU A 318 18.57 -4.27 6.06
N ARG A 319 18.15 -3.03 5.82
CA ARG A 319 17.58 -2.59 4.56
C ARG A 319 18.51 -2.77 3.37
N TYR A 320 19.74 -2.27 3.46
CA TYR A 320 20.66 -2.33 2.32
C TYR A 320 21.03 -3.77 2.00
N ALA A 321 21.10 -4.64 3.01
CA ALA A 321 21.29 -6.07 2.82
C ALA A 321 20.07 -6.73 2.11
N TYR A 322 18.84 -6.35 2.46
CA TYR A 322 17.63 -6.78 1.74
C TYR A 322 17.58 -6.25 0.29
N GLN A 323 17.94 -4.98 0.09
CA GLN A 323 18.03 -4.38 -1.26
C GLN A 323 19.08 -5.09 -2.12
N ASP A 324 20.23 -5.43 -1.56
CA ASP A 324 21.25 -6.20 -2.27
C ASP A 324 20.72 -7.60 -2.62
N TRP A 325 19.99 -8.27 -1.72
CA TRP A 325 19.32 -9.53 -2.07
C TRP A 325 18.34 -9.35 -3.23
N CYS A 326 17.48 -8.32 -3.19
CA CYS A 326 16.57 -8.00 -4.28
C CYS A 326 17.31 -7.78 -5.61
N ILE A 327 18.44 -7.06 -5.61
CA ILE A 327 19.25 -6.83 -6.80
C ILE A 327 19.86 -8.15 -7.30
N ALA A 328 20.30 -9.04 -6.42
CA ALA A 328 20.76 -10.37 -6.83
C ALA A 328 19.64 -11.18 -7.50
N GLN A 329 18.40 -11.07 -7.00
CA GLN A 329 17.24 -11.70 -7.63
C GLN A 329 16.98 -11.12 -9.03
N MET A 330 17.11 -9.81 -9.23
CA MET A 330 17.03 -9.18 -10.55
C MET A 330 18.20 -9.62 -11.47
N ALA A 331 19.42 -9.66 -10.95
CA ALA A 331 20.60 -10.07 -11.71
C ALA A 331 20.42 -11.50 -12.25
N LYS A 332 19.83 -12.40 -11.45
CA LYS A 332 19.45 -13.75 -11.86
C LYS A 332 18.46 -13.74 -13.04
N THR A 333 17.40 -12.93 -12.99
CA THR A 333 16.41 -12.87 -14.09
C THR A 333 16.97 -12.27 -15.37
N LEU A 334 18.05 -11.49 -15.25
CA LEU A 334 18.80 -10.87 -16.35
C LEU A 334 20.03 -11.69 -16.80
N ASN A 335 20.23 -12.90 -16.26
CA ASN A 335 21.39 -13.77 -16.52
C ASN A 335 22.76 -13.12 -16.24
N ASN A 336 22.83 -12.18 -15.28
CA ASN A 336 24.06 -11.53 -14.86
C ASN A 336 24.64 -12.20 -13.60
N ASN A 337 25.35 -13.31 -13.81
CA ASN A 337 25.90 -14.13 -12.74
C ASN A 337 26.93 -13.39 -11.86
N SER A 338 27.72 -12.49 -12.44
CA SER A 338 28.74 -11.73 -11.69
C SER A 338 28.09 -10.82 -10.65
N ASP A 339 27.12 -10.00 -11.07
CA ASP A 339 26.38 -9.15 -10.16
C ASP A 339 25.58 -9.98 -9.15
N GLN A 340 24.96 -11.08 -9.59
CA GLN A 340 24.23 -11.97 -8.68
C GLN A 340 25.11 -12.42 -7.51
N ILE A 341 26.33 -12.87 -7.80
CA ILE A 341 27.29 -13.31 -6.77
C ILE A 341 27.69 -12.14 -5.86
N GLU A 342 28.06 -10.99 -6.43
CA GLU A 342 28.45 -9.80 -5.65
C GLU A 342 27.36 -9.40 -4.65
N TYR A 343 26.12 -9.27 -5.13
CA TYR A 343 25.01 -8.80 -4.33
C TYR A 343 24.52 -9.87 -3.34
N LEU A 344 24.65 -11.17 -3.61
CA LEU A 344 24.42 -12.23 -2.60
C LEU A 344 25.45 -12.22 -1.47
N VAL A 345 26.70 -11.83 -1.76
CA VAL A 345 27.72 -11.62 -0.71
C VAL A 345 27.33 -10.43 0.15
N ARG A 346 27.01 -9.29 -0.47
CA ARG A 346 26.61 -8.08 0.27
C ARG A 346 25.29 -8.26 1.03
N ALA A 347 24.35 -9.05 0.51
CA ALA A 347 23.10 -9.38 1.19
C ALA A 347 23.30 -10.06 2.56
N GLN A 348 24.49 -10.59 2.85
CA GLN A 348 24.82 -11.19 4.15
C GLN A 348 25.39 -10.19 5.16
N ASN A 349 25.53 -8.92 4.79
CA ASN A 349 26.07 -7.86 5.65
C ASN A 349 25.27 -7.65 6.96
N TRP A 350 23.99 -8.07 7.00
CA TRP A 350 23.21 -8.08 8.24
C TRP A 350 23.89 -8.86 9.37
N LYS A 351 24.68 -9.91 9.04
CA LYS A 351 25.42 -10.73 10.02
C LYS A 351 26.46 -9.92 10.79
N ASN A 352 26.96 -8.82 10.22
CA ASN A 352 27.93 -7.96 10.89
C ASN A 352 27.33 -7.23 12.09
N LEU A 353 25.99 -7.06 12.15
CA LEU A 353 25.30 -6.51 13.32
C LEU A 353 25.38 -7.43 14.55
N HIS A 354 25.59 -8.73 14.33
CA HIS A 354 25.72 -9.75 15.37
C HIS A 354 27.17 -9.97 15.80
N ASN A 355 28.14 -9.35 15.13
CA ASN A 355 29.55 -9.50 15.44
C ASN A 355 29.94 -8.61 16.64
N LYS A 356 30.49 -9.23 17.71
CA LYS A 356 30.99 -8.52 18.90
C LYS A 356 32.13 -7.53 18.62
N GLN A 357 32.83 -7.68 17.49
CA GLN A 357 33.86 -6.75 17.02
C GLN A 357 33.30 -5.56 16.22
N SER A 358 32.03 -5.61 15.81
CA SER A 358 31.39 -4.44 15.22
C SER A 358 31.24 -3.36 16.29
N ASN A 359 31.73 -2.14 16.05
CA ASN A 359 31.62 -1.02 17.00
C ASN A 359 30.19 -0.47 17.13
N ILE A 360 29.16 -1.30 16.89
CA ILE A 360 27.75 -0.95 16.95
C ILE A 360 27.28 -1.13 18.40
N LYS A 361 27.22 -0.01 19.14
CA LYS A 361 26.83 0.02 20.56
C LYS A 361 25.31 0.17 20.79
N ILE A 362 24.49 0.03 19.75
CA ILE A 362 23.04 0.24 19.83
C ILE A 362 22.38 -1.10 20.21
N PRO A 363 21.54 -1.17 21.25
CA PRO A 363 20.75 -2.37 21.54
C PRO A 363 19.84 -2.67 20.37
N VAL A 364 19.96 -3.86 19.77
CA VAL A 364 19.22 -4.19 18.56
C VAL A 364 18.02 -5.08 18.91
N LYS A 365 16.86 -4.45 19.14
CA LYS A 365 15.60 -5.15 19.39
C LYS A 365 15.13 -5.99 18.19
N ASP A 366 15.58 -5.60 16.99
CA ASP A 366 15.04 -6.01 15.69
C ASP A 366 16.11 -6.58 14.74
N ASP A 367 17.28 -7.00 15.26
CA ASP A 367 18.44 -7.50 14.48
C ASP A 367 18.18 -8.80 13.69
N TRP A 368 17.08 -9.45 14.02
CA TRP A 368 16.65 -10.74 13.51
C TRP A 368 15.57 -10.60 12.42
N LEU A 369 15.15 -9.38 12.09
CA LEU A 369 14.10 -9.11 11.11
C LEU A 369 14.68 -9.05 9.69
N VAL A 370 15.20 -10.20 9.24
CA VAL A 370 15.82 -10.41 7.93
C VAL A 370 15.02 -11.46 7.15
N PRO A 371 13.83 -11.09 6.60
CA PRO A 371 12.88 -12.08 6.09
C PRO A 371 13.44 -12.90 4.91
N TYR A 372 14.31 -12.30 4.09
CA TYR A 372 14.93 -12.95 2.94
C TYR A 372 16.03 -13.99 3.31
N ASP A 373 16.48 -14.01 4.57
CA ASP A 373 17.48 -14.95 5.10
C ASP A 373 17.07 -15.52 6.47
N ILE A 374 15.76 -15.61 6.72
CA ILE A 374 15.22 -15.98 8.04
C ILE A 374 15.68 -17.37 8.51
N SER A 375 15.98 -18.28 7.58
CA SER A 375 16.55 -19.59 7.94
C SER A 375 17.92 -19.45 8.61
N THR A 376 18.78 -18.55 8.11
CA THR A 376 20.07 -18.24 8.73
C THR A 376 19.89 -17.45 10.03
N VAL A 377 18.92 -16.54 10.10
CA VAL A 377 18.58 -15.85 11.36
C VAL A 377 18.21 -16.84 12.46
N ALA A 378 17.44 -17.89 12.16
CA ALA A 378 17.10 -18.92 13.14
C ALA A 378 18.36 -19.60 13.70
N GLU A 379 19.34 -19.90 12.84
CA GLU A 379 20.64 -20.44 13.25
C GLU A 379 21.40 -19.46 14.17
N TYR A 380 21.48 -18.18 13.80
CA TYR A 380 22.15 -17.12 14.58
C TYR A 380 21.46 -16.79 15.90
N SER A 381 20.13 -16.90 15.93
CA SER A 381 19.33 -16.70 17.14
C SER A 381 19.49 -17.84 18.15
N GLY A 382 20.24 -18.90 17.80
CA GLY A 382 20.52 -20.06 18.62
C GLY A 382 19.46 -21.16 18.49
N GLY A 383 18.85 -21.29 17.31
CA GLY A 383 17.91 -22.34 16.96
C GLY A 383 16.48 -21.85 16.68
N LYS A 384 15.67 -22.73 16.10
CA LYS A 384 14.26 -22.47 15.77
C LYS A 384 13.43 -22.16 17.01
N GLU A 385 13.77 -22.77 18.15
CA GLU A 385 13.09 -22.59 19.44
C GLU A 385 13.28 -21.16 19.98
N LYS A 386 14.47 -20.57 19.80
CA LYS A 386 14.73 -19.19 20.24
C LYS A 386 14.09 -18.16 19.33
N LEU A 387 14.06 -18.42 18.01
CA LEU A 387 13.27 -17.60 17.09
C LEU A 387 11.78 -17.66 17.44
N GLU A 388 11.26 -18.86 17.74
CA GLU A 388 9.89 -19.05 18.21
C GLU A 388 9.60 -18.26 19.49
N ALA A 389 10.50 -18.31 20.48
CA ALA A 389 10.34 -17.55 21.73
C ALA A 389 10.29 -16.03 21.51
N ARG A 390 11.08 -15.49 20.57
CA ARG A 390 11.02 -14.07 20.19
C ARG A 390 9.66 -13.71 19.58
N LEU A 391 9.13 -14.56 18.70
CA LEU A 391 7.80 -14.37 18.11
C LEU A 391 6.70 -14.50 19.17
N ASP A 392 6.83 -15.44 20.10
CA ASP A 392 5.89 -15.62 21.21
C ASP A 392 5.81 -14.36 22.07
N GLU A 393 6.94 -13.71 22.35
CA GLU A 393 6.97 -12.43 23.07
C GLU A 393 6.22 -11.32 22.31
N VAL A 394 6.35 -11.27 20.98
CA VAL A 394 5.66 -10.28 20.13
C VAL A 394 4.15 -10.49 20.17
N PHE A 395 3.68 -11.71 19.91
CA PHE A 395 2.25 -11.97 19.66
C PHE A 395 1.46 -12.42 20.89
N PHE A 396 2.13 -13.05 21.86
CA PHE A 396 1.50 -13.70 23.01
C PHE A 396 2.05 -13.22 24.36
N GLY A 397 3.08 -12.37 24.37
CA GLY A 397 3.61 -11.77 25.60
C GLY A 397 2.65 -10.78 26.26
N GLU A 398 3.02 -10.34 27.47
CA GLU A 398 2.26 -9.30 28.19
C GLU A 398 2.28 -7.97 27.40
N PRO A 399 1.13 -7.30 27.24
CA PRO A 399 1.04 -6.05 26.50
C PRO A 399 1.84 -4.93 27.18
N THR A 400 2.46 -4.07 26.38
CA THR A 400 3.12 -2.84 26.88
C THR A 400 2.12 -1.72 27.19
N ASP A 401 0.90 -1.80 26.66
CA ASP A 401 -0.18 -0.84 26.86
C ASP A 401 -1.54 -1.59 26.87
N ALA A 402 -2.34 -1.38 27.92
CA ALA A 402 -3.63 -2.06 28.09
C ALA A 402 -4.69 -1.61 27.07
N ALA A 403 -4.49 -0.47 26.38
CA ALA A 403 -5.42 0.08 25.40
C ALA A 403 -5.13 -0.34 23.94
N LYS A 404 -4.03 -1.05 23.68
CA LYS A 404 -3.63 -1.53 22.34
C LYS A 404 -3.55 -3.05 22.30
N PHE A 405 -3.27 -3.62 21.11
CA PHE A 405 -3.16 -5.06 20.88
C PHE A 405 -2.56 -5.81 22.07
N LYS A 406 -3.21 -6.89 22.52
CA LYS A 406 -2.68 -7.72 23.63
C LYS A 406 -1.40 -8.41 23.16
N GLY A 407 -0.23 -7.88 23.52
CA GLY A 407 1.09 -8.33 23.06
C GLY A 407 2.06 -7.17 22.87
N LYS A 408 3.29 -7.45 22.43
CA LYS A 408 4.26 -6.42 22.02
C LYS A 408 4.21 -6.10 20.51
N TYR A 409 3.25 -6.68 19.79
CA TYR A 409 3.01 -6.39 18.38
C TYR A 409 2.61 -4.92 18.21
N ASP A 410 3.43 -4.19 17.45
CA ASP A 410 3.20 -2.81 17.07
C ASP A 410 3.03 -2.76 15.56
N GLU A 411 1.80 -2.57 15.09
CA GLU A 411 1.47 -2.52 13.66
C GLU A 411 2.10 -1.30 12.96
N ALA A 412 2.50 -0.27 13.70
CA ALA A 412 3.25 0.85 13.16
C ALA A 412 4.72 0.48 12.84
N ASN A 413 5.21 -0.66 13.32
CA ASN A 413 6.54 -1.15 12.98
C ASN A 413 6.58 -1.63 11.52
N VAL A 414 7.53 -1.13 10.75
CA VAL A 414 7.72 -1.44 9.32
C VAL A 414 7.92 -2.94 9.04
N PHE A 415 8.32 -3.71 10.03
CA PHE A 415 8.55 -5.15 9.93
C PHE A 415 7.34 -5.99 10.37
N ALA A 416 6.32 -5.38 10.99
CA ALA A 416 5.22 -6.06 11.66
C ALA A 416 4.48 -7.04 10.75
N ASN A 417 4.22 -6.62 9.51
CA ASN A 417 3.36 -7.33 8.57
C ASN A 417 3.86 -8.74 8.19
N TYR A 418 5.17 -9.00 8.14
CA TYR A 418 5.67 -10.34 7.82
C TYR A 418 5.94 -11.22 9.05
N MET A 419 6.02 -10.64 10.27
CA MET A 419 6.34 -11.39 11.50
C MET A 419 5.45 -12.62 11.76
N PRO A 420 4.11 -12.59 11.55
CA PRO A 420 3.26 -13.76 11.81
C PRO A 420 3.64 -14.98 10.98
N TYR A 421 4.15 -14.75 9.77
CA TYR A 421 4.53 -15.78 8.81
C TYR A 421 5.92 -16.37 9.13
N LEU A 422 6.69 -15.76 10.03
CA LEU A 422 8.02 -16.27 10.42
C LEU A 422 7.93 -17.56 11.24
N TYR A 423 6.79 -17.86 11.88
CA TYR A 423 6.55 -19.16 12.54
C TYR A 423 6.65 -20.34 11.56
N SER A 424 6.40 -20.15 10.26
CA SER A 424 6.61 -21.19 9.23
C SER A 424 8.06 -21.69 9.16
N PHE A 425 9.01 -20.90 9.66
CA PHE A 425 10.45 -21.22 9.71
C PHE A 425 10.89 -21.77 11.07
N THR A 426 9.97 -21.92 12.04
CA THR A 426 10.25 -22.47 13.37
C THR A 426 9.78 -23.93 13.53
N SER A 427 9.81 -24.42 14.77
CA SER A 427 9.30 -25.73 15.17
C SER A 427 7.78 -25.72 15.38
N ALA A 428 7.11 -24.55 15.30
CA ALA A 428 5.68 -24.38 15.51
C ALA A 428 4.97 -23.57 14.40
N PRO A 429 4.99 -24.01 13.13
CA PRO A 429 4.36 -23.31 12.00
C PRO A 429 2.85 -23.04 12.20
N GLN A 430 2.16 -23.89 12.98
CA GLN A 430 0.74 -23.71 13.32
C GLN A 430 0.44 -22.40 14.09
N LYS A 431 1.46 -21.77 14.69
CA LYS A 431 1.30 -20.48 15.37
C LYS A 431 1.13 -19.31 14.39
N THR A 432 1.48 -19.46 13.10
CA THR A 432 1.19 -18.47 12.07
C THR A 432 -0.31 -18.15 12.01
N GLN A 433 -1.18 -19.17 11.99
CA GLN A 433 -2.62 -18.94 11.92
C GLN A 433 -3.17 -18.27 13.19
N GLN A 434 -2.61 -18.58 14.36
CA GLN A 434 -2.98 -17.93 15.61
C GLN A 434 -2.61 -16.44 15.60
N ALA A 435 -1.38 -16.11 15.20
CA ALA A 435 -0.89 -14.73 15.15
C ALA A 435 -1.69 -13.90 14.15
N ILE A 436 -1.93 -14.41 12.93
CA ILE A 436 -2.77 -13.76 11.91
C ILE A 436 -4.18 -13.53 12.46
N SER A 437 -4.79 -14.55 13.07
CA SER A 437 -6.14 -14.44 13.65
C SER A 437 -6.20 -13.35 14.71
N ARG A 438 -5.21 -13.22 15.59
CA ARG A 438 -5.18 -12.14 16.60
C ARG A 438 -5.15 -10.75 15.95
N ILE A 439 -4.32 -10.55 14.94
CA ILE A 439 -4.19 -9.23 14.27
C ILE A 439 -5.48 -8.91 13.52
N ILE A 440 -5.99 -9.84 12.69
CA ILE A 440 -7.23 -9.62 11.92
C ILE A 440 -8.41 -9.31 12.85
N ASN A 441 -8.49 -9.99 14.00
CA ASN A 441 -9.53 -9.74 15.00
C ASN A 441 -9.36 -8.43 15.78
N SER A 442 -8.28 -7.66 15.58
CA SER A 442 -8.11 -6.35 16.19
C SER A 442 -8.74 -5.21 15.37
N TYR A 443 -9.02 -5.43 14.08
CA TYR A 443 -9.63 -4.42 13.23
C TYR A 443 -11.14 -4.32 13.41
N THR A 444 -11.70 -3.13 13.16
CA THR A 444 -13.15 -2.91 13.20
C THR A 444 -13.65 -2.08 12.01
N THR A 445 -14.96 -2.10 11.78
CA THR A 445 -15.62 -1.28 10.74
C THR A 445 -15.97 0.16 11.16
N THR A 446 -15.54 0.61 12.35
CA THR A 446 -15.83 1.95 12.89
C THR A 446 -14.72 2.95 12.52
N PRO A 447 -14.98 4.27 12.58
CA PRO A 447 -13.90 5.26 12.59
C PRO A 447 -12.86 4.90 13.67
N GLY A 448 -11.57 4.90 13.31
CA GLY A 448 -10.50 4.44 14.21
C GLY A 448 -10.31 2.91 14.27
N GLY A 449 -10.93 2.14 13.38
CA GLY A 449 -10.84 0.67 13.35
C GLY A 449 -9.51 0.07 12.88
N LEU A 450 -8.53 0.90 12.48
CA LEU A 450 -7.16 0.50 12.20
C LEU A 450 -6.28 0.70 13.43
N GLN A 451 -5.34 -0.21 13.69
CA GLN A 451 -4.45 -0.11 14.87
C GLN A 451 -3.29 0.88 14.68
N ALA A 452 -3.03 1.30 13.44
CA ALA A 452 -2.00 2.25 13.06
C ALA A 452 -2.45 3.07 11.83
N ASN A 453 -1.63 4.02 11.41
CA ASN A 453 -1.83 4.72 10.15
C ASN A 453 -1.84 3.69 8.99
N ASP A 454 -2.88 3.74 8.16
CA ASP A 454 -2.99 2.87 6.98
C ASP A 454 -1.81 3.00 6.00
N SER A 455 -1.06 4.10 6.11
CA SER A 455 0.21 4.31 5.41
C SER A 455 0.07 4.17 3.90
N ARG A 456 -1.01 4.76 3.35
CA ARG A 456 -1.38 4.72 1.93
C ARG A 456 -1.75 3.31 1.44
N GLY A 457 -2.56 2.58 2.20
CA GLY A 457 -3.06 1.25 1.82
C GLY A 457 -2.19 0.08 2.27
N GLN A 458 -1.09 0.30 2.98
CA GLN A 458 -0.18 -0.77 3.42
C GLN A 458 -0.86 -1.76 4.36
N GLN A 459 -1.47 -1.26 5.44
CA GLN A 459 -2.12 -2.13 6.44
C GLN A 459 -3.35 -2.79 5.84
N SER A 460 -4.11 -2.04 5.05
CA SER A 460 -5.23 -2.57 4.29
C SER A 460 -4.82 -3.67 3.31
N ALA A 461 -3.67 -3.55 2.62
CA ALA A 461 -3.17 -4.59 1.72
C ALA A 461 -2.69 -5.84 2.46
N TRP A 462 -2.05 -5.68 3.62
CA TRP A 462 -1.73 -6.81 4.50
C TRP A 462 -3.00 -7.54 4.93
N TYR A 463 -4.03 -6.81 5.33
CA TYR A 463 -5.33 -7.37 5.71
C TYR A 463 -5.96 -8.15 4.55
N VAL A 464 -5.97 -7.58 3.34
CA VAL A 464 -6.50 -8.24 2.13
C VAL A 464 -5.75 -9.54 1.86
N LEU A 465 -4.42 -9.49 1.67
CA LEU A 465 -3.59 -10.66 1.37
C LEU A 465 -3.71 -11.75 2.45
N SER A 466 -3.58 -11.37 3.71
CA SER A 466 -3.71 -12.31 4.84
C SER A 466 -5.12 -12.87 4.97
N SER A 467 -6.15 -12.13 4.56
CA SER A 467 -7.53 -12.62 4.54
C SER A 467 -7.80 -13.61 3.41
N LEU A 468 -7.09 -13.48 2.28
CA LEU A 468 -7.04 -14.52 1.25
C LEU A 468 -6.28 -15.77 1.74
N GLY A 469 -5.44 -15.61 2.77
CA GLY A 469 -4.62 -16.67 3.33
C GLY A 469 -3.27 -16.83 2.64
N ILE A 470 -2.79 -15.80 1.95
CA ILE A 470 -1.49 -15.81 1.26
C ILE A 470 -0.70 -14.53 1.55
N TYR A 471 0.62 -14.61 1.72
CA TYR A 471 1.45 -13.41 1.93
C TYR A 471 2.93 -13.61 1.55
N ASN A 472 3.55 -12.63 0.89
CA ASN A 472 4.97 -12.68 0.56
C ASN A 472 5.79 -11.91 1.61
N ILE A 473 6.61 -12.63 2.38
CA ILE A 473 7.42 -12.03 3.44
C ILE A 473 8.66 -11.30 2.93
N ALA A 474 9.09 -11.59 1.70
CA ALA A 474 10.27 -11.01 1.07
C ALA A 474 10.02 -10.76 -0.43
N PRO A 475 9.27 -9.70 -0.78
CA PRO A 475 9.12 -9.26 -2.17
C PRO A 475 10.44 -9.20 -2.93
N GLY A 476 10.48 -9.78 -4.13
CA GLY A 476 11.74 -10.13 -4.81
C GLY A 476 11.92 -11.64 -5.00
N GLN A 477 10.96 -12.42 -4.53
CA GLN A 477 10.72 -13.80 -4.93
C GLN A 477 9.23 -14.03 -5.23
N PRO A 478 8.89 -15.01 -6.07
CA PRO A 478 7.51 -15.26 -6.48
C PRO A 478 6.75 -16.20 -5.52
N LEU A 479 7.10 -16.30 -4.23
CA LEU A 479 6.45 -17.23 -3.29
C LEU A 479 5.56 -16.50 -2.27
N TYR A 480 4.34 -16.98 -2.13
CA TYR A 480 3.43 -16.58 -1.07
C TYR A 480 3.33 -17.68 -0.01
N ASN A 481 3.51 -17.32 1.25
CA ASN A 481 3.32 -18.22 2.39
C ASN A 481 1.82 -18.42 2.60
N ILE A 482 1.41 -19.66 2.89
CA ILE A 482 0.02 -19.98 3.20
C ILE A 482 -0.24 -19.69 4.69
N GLY A 483 -1.20 -18.81 4.94
CA GLY A 483 -1.61 -18.31 6.25
C GLY A 483 -2.95 -18.90 6.70
N LEU A 484 -3.93 -18.02 6.95
CA LEU A 484 -5.27 -18.38 7.41
C LEU A 484 -6.34 -17.69 6.53
N PRO A 485 -6.91 -18.39 5.53
CA PRO A 485 -8.01 -17.86 4.73
C PRO A 485 -9.22 -17.55 5.62
N GLN A 486 -9.75 -16.35 5.46
CA GLN A 486 -10.82 -15.78 6.29
C GLN A 486 -12.23 -15.99 5.72
N PHE A 487 -12.30 -16.44 4.47
CA PHE A 487 -13.53 -16.64 3.71
C PHE A 487 -13.67 -18.10 3.29
N ASN A 488 -14.90 -18.55 3.08
CA ASN A 488 -15.23 -19.86 2.52
C ASN A 488 -14.67 -19.97 1.12
N LYS A 489 -14.76 -18.87 0.36
CA LYS A 489 -14.25 -18.77 -0.99
C LYS A 489 -13.74 -17.36 -1.22
N ALA A 490 -12.56 -17.27 -1.85
CA ALA A 490 -12.04 -16.05 -2.42
C ALA A 490 -11.60 -16.33 -3.86
N VAL A 491 -11.94 -15.47 -4.80
CA VAL A 491 -11.60 -15.58 -6.21
C VAL A 491 -10.78 -14.37 -6.60
N ILE A 492 -9.56 -14.59 -7.07
CA ILE A 492 -8.72 -13.55 -7.66
C ILE A 492 -8.92 -13.59 -9.17
N ASN A 493 -9.41 -12.50 -9.74
CA ASN A 493 -9.67 -12.34 -11.16
C ASN A 493 -8.47 -11.64 -11.81
N PHE A 494 -7.82 -12.28 -12.79
CA PHE A 494 -6.67 -11.73 -13.49
C PHE A 494 -7.06 -11.12 -14.84
N ASP A 495 -6.23 -10.20 -15.35
CA ASP A 495 -6.45 -9.53 -16.65
C ASP A 495 -6.43 -10.47 -17.87
N ASN A 496 -5.96 -11.72 -17.70
CA ASN A 496 -5.93 -12.74 -18.76
C ASN A 496 -7.17 -13.66 -18.74
N ASP A 497 -8.28 -13.20 -18.14
CA ASP A 497 -9.55 -13.91 -17.95
C ASP A 497 -9.47 -15.19 -17.10
N LYS A 498 -8.30 -15.49 -16.51
CA LYS A 498 -8.15 -16.60 -15.58
C LYS A 498 -8.51 -16.17 -14.17
N THR A 499 -8.90 -17.16 -13.38
CA THR A 499 -9.21 -16.98 -11.97
C THR A 499 -8.42 -17.97 -11.12
N PHE A 500 -7.93 -17.50 -9.98
CA PHE A 500 -7.39 -18.38 -8.94
C PHE A 500 -8.30 -18.34 -7.72
N THR A 501 -8.84 -19.50 -7.35
CA THR A 501 -9.77 -19.64 -6.23
C THR A 501 -9.04 -20.18 -5.01
N ILE A 502 -9.31 -19.61 -3.84
CA ILE A 502 -8.87 -20.14 -2.55
C ILE A 502 -10.13 -20.45 -1.75
N THR A 503 -10.28 -21.70 -1.30
CA THR A 503 -11.42 -22.12 -0.49
C THR A 503 -11.01 -22.54 0.92
N ASN A 504 -11.89 -22.28 1.89
CA ASN A 504 -11.76 -22.76 3.25
C ASN A 504 -13.15 -22.97 3.87
N ALA A 505 -13.73 -24.14 3.68
CA ALA A 505 -15.02 -24.49 4.29
C ALA A 505 -15.01 -24.36 5.83
N GLY A 506 -13.85 -24.50 6.47
CA GLY A 506 -13.69 -24.29 7.91
C GLY A 506 -13.96 -22.86 8.36
N ALA A 507 -13.77 -21.86 7.48
CA ALA A 507 -13.90 -20.43 7.78
C ALA A 507 -15.33 -19.97 8.09
N VAL A 508 -16.35 -20.75 7.73
CA VAL A 508 -17.78 -20.48 8.01
C VAL A 508 -18.36 -21.33 9.14
N LEU A 509 -17.64 -22.37 9.59
CA LEU A 509 -18.11 -23.26 10.63
C LEU A 509 -17.82 -22.72 12.03
N SER A 510 -16.65 -22.13 12.25
CA SER A 510 -16.26 -21.55 13.55
C SER A 510 -15.06 -20.62 13.43
N ARG A 511 -15.05 -19.54 14.23
CA ARG A 511 -13.87 -18.64 14.37
C ARG A 511 -12.68 -19.33 15.02
N ASN A 512 -12.92 -20.46 15.67
CA ASN A 512 -11.86 -21.23 16.31
C ASN A 512 -11.21 -22.21 15.32
N ASN A 513 -11.69 -22.32 14.07
CA ASN A 513 -11.09 -23.16 13.03
C ASN A 513 -9.86 -22.47 12.43
N LEU A 514 -8.80 -22.41 13.24
CA LEU A 514 -7.58 -21.69 12.91
C LEU A 514 -6.54 -22.58 12.22
N TYR A 515 -6.50 -23.88 12.50
CA TYR A 515 -5.34 -24.69 12.15
C TYR A 515 -5.56 -25.44 10.85
N ILE A 516 -4.59 -25.37 9.94
CA ILE A 516 -4.59 -26.15 8.70
C ILE A 516 -4.58 -27.65 9.02
N GLN A 517 -5.47 -28.37 8.34
CA GLN A 517 -5.69 -29.82 8.43
C GLN A 517 -5.32 -30.55 7.14
N GLY A 518 -5.13 -29.82 6.04
CA GLY A 518 -4.77 -30.36 4.74
C GLY A 518 -4.86 -29.28 3.67
N LEU A 519 -4.25 -29.53 2.52
CA LEU A 519 -4.25 -28.65 1.36
C LEU A 519 -4.45 -29.47 0.10
N ASN A 520 -5.24 -28.97 -0.84
CA ASN A 520 -5.29 -29.49 -2.21
C ASN A 520 -5.04 -28.36 -3.21
N LEU A 521 -4.42 -28.70 -4.34
CA LEU A 521 -4.34 -27.85 -5.52
C LEU A 521 -4.97 -28.60 -6.70
N ASP A 522 -6.03 -28.05 -7.26
CA ASP A 522 -6.83 -28.66 -8.33
C ASP A 522 -7.26 -30.10 -7.98
N LYS A 523 -7.79 -30.28 -6.76
CA LYS A 523 -8.24 -31.56 -6.18
C LYS A 523 -7.15 -32.60 -5.92
N ASN A 524 -5.89 -32.28 -6.17
CA ASN A 524 -4.76 -33.14 -5.84
C ASN A 524 -4.15 -32.70 -4.51
N GLY A 525 -3.68 -33.66 -3.71
CA GLY A 525 -3.00 -33.34 -2.45
C GLY A 525 -1.83 -32.37 -2.68
N TYR A 526 -1.80 -31.30 -1.90
CA TYR A 526 -0.76 -30.27 -1.97
C TYR A 526 0.06 -30.30 -0.69
N ASP A 527 1.38 -30.43 -0.82
CA ASP A 527 2.27 -30.70 0.30
C ASP A 527 3.15 -29.52 0.67
N LYS A 528 2.84 -28.29 0.25
CA LYS A 528 3.67 -27.10 0.50
C LYS A 528 2.92 -26.05 1.31
N LEU A 529 3.58 -25.44 2.30
CA LEU A 529 3.07 -24.29 3.06
C LEU A 529 3.28 -22.95 2.36
N TYR A 530 3.54 -22.98 1.06
CA TYR A 530 3.71 -21.81 0.22
C TYR A 530 3.19 -22.13 -1.18
N ILE A 531 2.82 -21.11 -1.94
CA ILE A 531 2.40 -21.22 -3.34
C ILE A 531 3.18 -20.24 -4.23
N ASN A 532 3.55 -20.68 -5.43
CA ASN A 532 4.27 -19.85 -6.38
C ASN A 532 3.30 -18.98 -7.19
N TYR A 533 3.65 -17.73 -7.43
CA TYR A 533 2.93 -16.80 -8.30
C TYR A 533 2.62 -17.39 -9.69
N GLN A 534 3.56 -18.13 -10.29
CA GLN A 534 3.32 -18.75 -11.59
C GLN A 534 2.24 -19.83 -11.53
N ASP A 535 2.08 -20.51 -10.39
CA ASP A 535 1.00 -21.47 -10.21
C ASP A 535 -0.34 -20.76 -10.02
N THR A 536 -0.38 -19.63 -9.31
CA THR A 536 -1.61 -18.83 -9.20
C THR A 536 -2.04 -18.28 -10.57
N MET A 537 -1.10 -17.76 -11.38
CA MET A 537 -1.39 -17.19 -12.70
C MET A 537 -1.84 -18.22 -13.75
N LYS A 538 -1.64 -19.53 -13.51
CA LYS A 538 -2.21 -20.57 -14.37
C LYS A 538 -3.73 -20.67 -14.24
N GLY A 539 -4.30 -20.09 -13.17
CA GLY A 539 -5.65 -20.36 -12.70
C GLY A 539 -5.72 -21.69 -11.95
N GLY A 540 -6.78 -21.90 -11.19
CA GLY A 540 -6.97 -23.15 -10.43
C GLY A 540 -7.69 -22.93 -9.10
N ASP A 541 -7.73 -23.98 -8.29
CA ASP A 541 -8.37 -23.99 -6.98
C ASP A 541 -7.43 -24.53 -5.89
N LEU A 542 -7.14 -23.71 -4.89
CA LEU A 542 -6.40 -24.07 -3.68
C LEU A 542 -7.40 -24.26 -2.52
N GLU A 543 -7.63 -25.51 -2.16
CA GLU A 543 -8.49 -25.86 -1.03
C GLU A 543 -7.65 -25.94 0.24
N ILE A 544 -8.03 -25.17 1.27
CA ILE A 544 -7.35 -25.12 2.57
C ILE A 544 -8.34 -25.57 3.64
N PHE A 545 -8.12 -26.75 4.20
CA PHE A 545 -8.98 -27.29 5.25
C PHE A 545 -8.53 -26.77 6.61
N THR A 546 -9.39 -26.09 7.37
CA THR A 546 -9.06 -25.66 8.75
C THR A 546 -9.95 -26.31 9.82
N GLY A 547 -9.39 -26.46 11.02
CA GLY A 547 -10.04 -27.08 12.18
C GLY A 547 -9.62 -26.43 13.51
N THR A 548 -10.29 -26.82 14.59
CA THR A 548 -10.12 -26.21 15.93
C THR A 548 -8.87 -26.65 16.68
N LEU A 549 -8.30 -27.81 16.34
CA LEU A 549 -7.15 -28.37 17.02
C LEU A 549 -5.91 -28.33 16.11
N PRO A 550 -4.71 -28.01 16.65
CA PRO A 550 -3.48 -28.08 15.90
C PRO A 550 -3.22 -29.48 15.35
N ASN A 551 -2.95 -29.57 14.04
CA ASN A 551 -2.59 -30.83 13.40
C ASN A 551 -1.07 -30.89 13.17
N LYS A 552 -0.35 -31.37 14.18
CA LYS A 552 1.12 -31.45 14.14
C LYS A 552 1.62 -32.39 13.03
N LEU A 553 0.89 -33.47 12.74
CA LEU A 553 1.27 -34.44 11.71
C LEU A 553 1.23 -33.81 10.32
N VAL A 554 0.14 -33.12 9.99
CA VAL A 554 0.04 -32.37 8.73
C VAL A 554 1.12 -31.31 8.64
N MET A 555 1.31 -30.51 9.68
CA MET A 555 2.35 -29.47 9.70
C MET A 555 3.79 -30.00 9.59
N GLN A 556 4.04 -31.25 9.98
CA GLN A 556 5.32 -31.92 9.79
C GLN A 556 5.47 -32.50 8.39
N ALA A 557 4.39 -32.96 7.77
CA ALA A 557 4.37 -33.50 6.42
C ALA A 557 4.50 -32.43 5.34
N LEU A 558 4.03 -31.21 5.60
CA LEU A 558 4.12 -30.11 4.64
C LEU A 558 5.56 -29.58 4.51
N GLU A 559 6.01 -29.42 3.27
CA GLU A 559 7.21 -28.69 2.90
C GLU A 559 7.07 -27.23 3.35
N LYS A 560 7.99 -26.83 4.24
CA LYS A 560 8.07 -25.46 4.75
C LYS A 560 8.81 -24.57 3.76
N PRO A 561 8.48 -23.28 3.67
CA PRO A 561 9.26 -22.33 2.88
C PRO A 561 10.71 -22.30 3.40
N VAL A 562 11.66 -22.14 2.49
CA VAL A 562 13.09 -21.97 2.82
C VAL A 562 13.55 -20.64 2.22
N LEU A 563 14.04 -19.76 3.08
CA LEU A 563 14.65 -18.49 2.71
C LEU A 563 16.01 -18.41 3.38
N LYS A 564 17.01 -18.83 2.61
CA LYS A 564 18.41 -18.89 3.00
C LYS A 564 19.26 -18.28 1.90
N VAL A 565 20.06 -17.28 2.26
CA VAL A 565 21.04 -16.69 1.36
C VAL A 565 22.30 -17.55 1.39
N THR A 566 22.46 -18.40 0.37
CA THR A 566 23.70 -19.13 0.14
C THR A 566 24.59 -18.34 -0.80
N ALA A 567 25.76 -17.88 -0.33
CA ALA A 567 26.80 -17.46 -1.27
C ALA A 567 27.19 -18.67 -2.11
N VAL A 568 27.14 -18.53 -3.43
CA VAL A 568 27.83 -19.47 -4.32
C VAL A 568 29.30 -19.38 -3.92
N ALA A 569 29.92 -20.51 -3.57
CA ALA A 569 31.34 -20.53 -3.27
C ALA A 569 32.07 -19.88 -4.44
N LEU A 570 32.72 -18.74 -4.19
CA LEU A 570 33.72 -18.22 -5.10
C LEU A 570 34.78 -19.32 -5.17
N LYS A 571 34.75 -20.13 -6.23
CA LYS A 571 35.96 -20.80 -6.70
C LYS A 571 36.90 -19.66 -7.07
N ARG A 572 37.73 -19.26 -6.11
CA ARG A 572 38.85 -18.36 -6.32
C ARG A 572 39.81 -18.97 -7.31
#